data_AF-A0A5C7BB37-F1
#
_entry.id   AF-A0A5C7BB37-F1
#
_cell.length_a   1.000
_cell.length_b   1.000
_cell.length_c   1.000
_cell.angle_alpha   90.00
_cell.angle_beta   90.00
_cell.angle_gamma   90.00
#
_symmetry.space_group_name_H-M   'P 1'
#
loop_
_entity.id
_entity.type
_entity.pdbx_description
1 polymer ?
#
loop_
_entity_poly.entity_id
_entity_poly.type
_entity_poly.pdbx_seq_one_letter_code
_entity_poly.pdbx_strand_id
1 'polypeptide(L)'
;MKLLIFLIKWGFPLLLITDLSSELLDSALVLNISRTLRLVMLVLIVKENILHYNIIKKFKFFKYFLLFAFVLFLYLFTDRNFFEGFWIYSKMLFWILGINVLYVYGYLNVFTLIDFIDVIKKVVLVAFVFTIMFFITGYIKTDYNVASYLVLFMYPLVLLSTEGYKRNKFFVVLSALAILITLKRGAMIAFALGNLVYYLGNLKNDFSFKKLATGLIIFLALGFTGLYIIENQKDTTEERFSEEQFDPDNEKAGSGRVGMYTRLYEAWYYSDRHFIGFGNQEDSHRHIGRRTHAHSDIFGFLYNHGIIGIALILIFYIKVIKFYFSFRKYDKKNSSIILSLFVILVLVNFYSGMFKTQDAIYFFALLPYLQLRRDAIKQSTYIDESA
;
A
#
# COMPACT_ATOMS: atom_id res chain seq x y z
N MET A 1 -7.29 21.49 12.22
CA MET A 1 -6.80 20.41 13.10
C MET A 1 -7.91 19.51 13.66
N LYS A 2 -8.75 19.93 14.63
CA LYS A 2 -9.76 19.04 15.28
C LYS A 2 -10.68 18.31 14.30
N LEU A 3 -11.25 19.02 13.32
CA LEU A 3 -12.11 18.42 12.30
C LEU A 3 -11.38 17.35 11.46
N LEU A 4 -10.15 17.63 11.02
CA LEU A 4 -9.38 16.66 10.23
C LEU A 4 -8.99 15.44 11.07
N ILE A 5 -8.63 15.61 12.34
CA ILE A 5 -8.39 14.47 13.26
C ILE A 5 -9.65 13.62 13.38
N PHE A 6 -10.83 14.23 13.54
CA PHE A 6 -12.09 13.51 13.56
C PHE A 6 -12.32 12.72 12.26
N LEU A 7 -12.09 13.35 11.10
CA LEU A 7 -12.21 12.70 9.79
C LEU A 7 -11.15 11.61 9.56
N ILE A 8 -9.94 11.71 10.11
CA ILE A 8 -8.98 10.61 10.07
C ILE A 8 -9.47 9.46 10.96
N LYS A 9 -9.98 9.75 12.17
CA LYS A 9 -10.44 8.74 13.13
C LYS A 9 -11.68 7.95 12.68
N TRP A 10 -12.58 8.60 11.95
CA TRP A 10 -13.88 8.04 11.57
C TRP A 10 -14.14 8.06 10.07
N GLY A 11 -13.65 9.08 9.38
CA GLY A 11 -13.77 9.20 7.93
C GLY A 11 -12.96 8.14 7.17
N PHE A 12 -11.78 7.71 7.62
CA PHE A 12 -11.05 6.61 6.96
C PHE A 12 -11.82 5.28 6.97
N PRO A 13 -12.32 4.78 8.12
CA PRO A 13 -13.24 3.64 8.13
C PRO A 13 -14.51 3.88 7.31
N LEU A 14 -15.11 5.07 7.41
CA LEU A 14 -16.33 5.40 6.66
C LEU A 14 -16.10 5.40 5.16
N LEU A 15 -14.96 5.90 4.68
CA LEU A 15 -14.56 5.85 3.26
C LEU A 15 -14.55 4.41 2.77
N LEU A 16 -13.94 3.49 3.53
CA LEU A 16 -13.92 2.08 3.19
C LEU A 16 -15.34 1.48 3.15
N ILE A 17 -16.17 1.79 4.15
CA ILE A 17 -17.57 1.34 4.17
C ILE A 17 -18.29 1.84 2.92
N THR A 18 -18.20 3.13 2.61
CA THR A 18 -18.88 3.71 1.44
C THR A 18 -18.35 3.14 0.13
N ASP A 19 -17.04 2.89 0.02
CA ASP A 19 -16.47 2.29 -1.19
C ASP A 19 -16.97 0.86 -1.41
N LEU A 20 -16.83 0.01 -0.40
CA LEU A 20 -17.22 -1.40 -0.50
C LEU A 20 -18.74 -1.57 -0.59
N SER A 21 -19.53 -0.74 0.12
CA SER A 21 -20.98 -0.72 -0.02
C SER A 21 -21.42 -0.23 -1.39
N SER A 22 -20.72 0.73 -2.00
CA SER A 22 -21.07 1.20 -3.34
C SER A 22 -20.87 0.12 -4.40
N GLU A 23 -19.84 -0.71 -4.25
CA GLU A 23 -19.59 -1.88 -5.11
C GLU A 23 -20.63 -2.99 -4.85
N LEU A 24 -20.88 -3.32 -3.59
CA LEU A 24 -21.85 -4.36 -3.22
C LEU A 24 -23.30 -4.03 -3.65
N LEU A 25 -23.67 -2.75 -3.60
CA LEU A 25 -25.04 -2.28 -3.90
C LEU A 25 -25.18 -1.68 -5.31
N ASP A 26 -24.10 -1.65 -6.11
CA ASP A 26 -24.02 -0.93 -7.39
C ASP A 26 -24.61 0.50 -7.30
N SER A 27 -24.27 1.23 -6.23
CA SER A 27 -24.90 2.51 -5.89
C SER A 27 -24.00 3.71 -6.17
N ALA A 28 -24.32 4.44 -7.24
CA ALA A 28 -23.64 5.69 -7.59
C ALA A 28 -23.75 6.77 -6.49
N LEU A 29 -24.87 6.79 -5.74
CA LEU A 29 -25.06 7.71 -4.62
C LEU A 29 -24.02 7.46 -3.51
N VAL A 30 -23.87 6.20 -3.09
CA VAL A 30 -22.91 5.82 -2.03
C VAL A 30 -21.47 6.11 -2.49
N LEU A 31 -21.16 5.85 -3.76
CA LEU A 31 -19.87 6.19 -4.34
C LEU A 31 -19.60 7.71 -4.30
N ASN A 32 -20.61 8.53 -4.60
CA ASN A 32 -20.48 9.99 -4.55
C ASN A 32 -20.29 10.53 -3.13
N ILE A 33 -20.85 9.87 -2.10
CA ILE A 33 -20.57 10.20 -0.70
C ILE A 33 -19.09 9.98 -0.40
N SER A 34 -18.52 8.83 -0.80
CA SER A 34 -17.08 8.55 -0.64
C SER A 34 -16.23 9.62 -1.33
N ARG A 35 -16.54 9.95 -2.60
CA ARG A 35 -15.81 10.98 -3.36
C ARG A 35 -15.86 12.35 -2.69
N THR A 36 -17.04 12.75 -2.19
CA THR A 36 -17.24 14.02 -1.49
C THR A 36 -16.42 14.06 -0.20
N LEU A 37 -16.46 12.99 0.59
CA LEU A 37 -15.70 12.87 1.83
C LEU A 37 -14.18 12.98 1.57
N ARG A 38 -13.67 12.33 0.52
CA ARG A 38 -12.26 12.45 0.12
C ARG A 38 -11.88 13.88 -0.26
N LEU A 39 -12.72 14.57 -1.03
CA LEU A 39 -12.47 15.97 -1.43
C LEU A 39 -12.43 16.88 -0.20
N VAL A 40 -13.38 16.74 0.73
CA VAL A 40 -13.39 17.50 1.99
C VAL A 40 -12.11 17.24 2.79
N MET A 41 -11.71 15.98 2.92
CA MET A 41 -10.46 15.62 3.59
C MET A 41 -9.23 16.17 2.86
N LEU A 42 -9.18 16.11 1.54
CA LEU A 42 -8.07 16.65 0.74
C LEU A 42 -7.91 18.16 0.93
N VAL A 43 -9.02 18.92 0.92
CA VAL A 43 -8.99 20.38 1.17
C VAL A 43 -8.43 20.68 2.56
N LEU A 44 -8.85 19.93 3.57
CA LEU A 44 -8.33 20.08 4.94
C LEU A 44 -6.85 19.68 5.03
N ILE A 45 -6.44 18.61 4.35
CA ILE A 45 -5.04 18.17 4.28
C ILE A 45 -4.16 19.25 3.64
N VAL A 46 -4.61 19.86 2.53
CA VAL A 46 -3.91 20.96 1.85
C VAL A 46 -3.76 22.16 2.80
N LYS A 47 -4.85 22.55 3.47
CA LYS A 47 -4.83 23.64 4.46
C LYS A 47 -3.79 23.39 5.55
N GLU A 48 -3.73 22.19 6.10
CA GLU A 48 -2.77 21.84 7.16
C GLU A 48 -1.33 21.77 6.64
N ASN A 49 -1.12 21.37 5.38
CA ASN A 49 0.20 21.43 4.75
C ASN A 49 0.72 22.87 4.62
N ILE A 50 -0.15 23.82 4.31
CA ILE A 50 0.19 25.25 4.24
C ILE A 50 0.52 25.78 5.64
N LEU A 51 -0.38 25.57 6.61
CA LEU A 51 -0.22 26.09 7.98
C LEU A 51 1.03 25.55 8.69
N HIS A 52 1.38 24.29 8.46
CA HIS A 52 2.46 23.61 9.17
C HIS A 52 3.68 23.29 8.31
N TYR A 53 3.89 24.02 7.21
CA TYR A 53 5.01 23.83 6.28
C TYR A 53 6.39 23.77 6.98
N ASN A 54 6.59 24.63 7.99
CA ASN A 54 7.84 24.69 8.76
C ASN A 54 8.15 23.42 9.57
N ILE A 55 7.12 22.68 9.98
CA ILE A 55 7.27 21.38 10.65
C ILE A 55 7.47 20.31 9.58
N ILE A 56 6.64 20.32 8.52
CA ILE A 56 6.67 19.33 7.44
C ILE A 56 8.04 19.20 6.80
N LYS A 57 8.75 20.31 6.58
CA LYS A 57 10.11 20.28 5.98
C LYS A 57 11.14 19.48 6.81
N LYS A 58 10.84 19.16 8.07
CA LYS A 58 11.66 18.28 8.94
C LYS A 58 11.44 16.79 8.64
N PHE A 59 10.36 16.43 7.95
CA PHE A 59 10.12 15.05 7.53
C PHE A 59 11.14 14.64 6.46
N LYS A 60 11.86 13.53 6.70
CA LYS A 60 12.99 13.09 5.87
C LYS A 60 12.60 12.82 4.40
N PHE A 61 11.37 12.41 4.17
CA PHE A 61 10.85 12.10 2.85
C PHE A 61 10.14 13.28 2.17
N PHE A 62 9.94 14.41 2.85
CA PHE A 62 9.19 15.56 2.34
C PHE A 62 9.68 16.00 0.95
N LYS A 63 10.98 16.30 0.81
CA LYS A 63 11.55 16.77 -0.47
C LYS A 63 11.34 15.76 -1.61
N TYR A 64 11.39 14.46 -1.30
CA TYR A 64 11.17 13.42 -2.29
C TYR A 64 9.71 13.40 -2.74
N PHE A 65 8.76 13.40 -1.78
CA PHE A 65 7.35 13.36 -2.12
C PHE A 65 6.87 14.65 -2.81
N LEU A 66 7.46 15.80 -2.49
CA LEU A 66 7.22 17.05 -3.21
C LEU A 66 7.70 16.95 -4.67
N LEU A 67 8.93 16.45 -4.89
CA LEU A 67 9.44 16.21 -6.24
C LEU A 67 8.58 15.21 -7.00
N PHE A 68 8.18 14.11 -6.36
CA PHE A 68 7.32 13.08 -6.92
C PHE A 68 5.96 13.68 -7.35
N ALA A 69 5.29 14.42 -6.46
CA ALA A 69 4.04 15.10 -6.76
C ALA A 69 4.19 16.13 -7.88
N PHE A 70 5.30 16.87 -7.91
CA PHE A 70 5.58 17.86 -8.94
C PHE A 70 5.78 17.23 -10.31
N VAL A 71 6.59 16.16 -10.40
CA VAL A 71 6.78 15.45 -11.68
C VAL A 71 5.44 14.93 -12.20
N LEU A 72 4.65 14.27 -11.35
CA LEU A 72 3.33 13.77 -11.75
C LEU A 72 2.35 14.89 -12.12
N PHE A 73 2.47 16.07 -11.52
CA PHE A 73 1.69 17.25 -11.90
C PHE A 73 2.04 17.72 -13.32
N LEU A 74 3.31 17.70 -13.71
CA LEU A 74 3.69 18.07 -15.08
C LEU A 74 3.07 17.12 -16.10
N TYR A 75 3.00 15.82 -15.79
CA TYR A 75 2.38 14.83 -16.66
C TYR A 75 0.85 14.93 -16.73
N LEU A 76 0.18 15.55 -15.76
CA LEU A 76 -1.26 15.81 -15.84
C LEU A 76 -1.63 16.61 -17.12
N PHE A 77 -0.76 17.52 -17.56
CA PHE A 77 -0.98 18.31 -18.78
C PHE A 77 -0.78 17.51 -20.08
N THR A 78 -0.28 16.28 -19.99
CA THR A 78 -0.11 15.37 -21.13
C THR A 78 -1.28 14.39 -21.26
N ASP A 79 -2.23 14.42 -20.32
CA ASP A 79 -3.36 13.51 -20.30
C ASP A 79 -4.41 13.91 -21.34
N ARG A 80 -4.90 12.92 -22.09
CA ARG A 80 -5.95 13.14 -23.11
C ARG A 80 -7.25 13.68 -22.51
N ASN A 81 -7.56 13.25 -21.29
CA ASN A 81 -8.69 13.75 -20.51
C ASN A 81 -8.17 14.31 -19.18
N PHE A 82 -8.03 15.63 -19.15
CA PHE A 82 -7.52 16.36 -17.99
C PHE A 82 -8.31 16.05 -16.70
N PHE A 83 -9.64 15.93 -16.76
CA PHE A 83 -10.46 15.68 -15.56
C PHE A 83 -10.25 14.29 -14.97
N GLU A 84 -10.09 13.29 -15.83
CA GLU A 84 -9.75 11.94 -15.39
C GLU A 84 -8.34 11.86 -14.80
N GLY A 85 -7.37 12.48 -15.48
CA GLY A 85 -6.01 12.63 -14.97
C GLY A 85 -5.98 13.35 -13.62
N PHE A 86 -6.74 14.44 -13.49
CA PHE A 86 -6.84 15.22 -12.27
C PHE A 86 -7.46 14.41 -11.13
N TRP A 87 -8.46 13.57 -11.42
CA TRP A 87 -9.03 12.65 -10.44
C TRP A 87 -7.99 11.65 -9.91
N ILE A 88 -7.19 11.03 -10.79
CA ILE A 88 -6.10 10.12 -10.38
C ILE A 88 -5.04 10.89 -9.59
N TYR A 89 -4.65 12.06 -10.07
CA TYR A 89 -3.69 12.94 -9.39
C TYR A 89 -4.17 13.34 -8.00
N SER A 90 -5.47 13.60 -7.82
CA SER A 90 -6.05 13.95 -6.52
C SER A 90 -5.91 12.82 -5.48
N LYS A 91 -6.01 11.54 -5.90
CA LYS A 91 -5.73 10.38 -5.03
C LYS A 91 -4.26 10.32 -4.61
N MET A 92 -3.34 10.67 -5.50
CA MET A 92 -1.91 10.71 -5.20
C MET A 92 -1.58 11.85 -4.24
N LEU A 93 -2.12 13.04 -4.50
CA LEU A 93 -2.02 14.18 -3.58
C LEU A 93 -2.56 13.84 -2.20
N PHE A 94 -3.68 13.12 -2.12
CA PHE A 94 -4.29 12.72 -0.87
C PHE A 94 -3.31 11.97 0.04
N TRP A 95 -2.63 10.95 -0.47
CA TRP A 95 -1.68 10.21 0.36
C TRP A 95 -0.37 10.98 0.58
N ILE A 96 0.17 11.68 -0.44
CA ILE A 96 1.42 12.45 -0.34
C ILE A 96 1.31 13.58 0.68
N LEU A 97 0.22 14.34 0.63
CA LEU A 97 -0.02 15.42 1.57
C LEU A 97 -0.54 14.89 2.90
N GLY A 98 -1.27 13.77 2.90
CA GLY A 98 -1.77 13.12 4.09
C GLY A 98 -0.66 12.61 5.02
N ILE A 99 0.39 11.99 4.47
CA ILE A 99 1.54 11.56 5.29
C ILE A 99 2.30 12.73 5.91
N ASN A 100 2.35 13.90 5.27
CA ASN A 100 2.91 15.12 5.86
C ASN A 100 2.06 15.57 7.06
N VAL A 101 0.73 15.51 6.96
CA VAL A 101 -0.18 15.83 8.07
C VAL A 101 0.04 14.85 9.23
N LEU A 102 0.15 13.54 8.96
CA LEU A 102 0.44 12.54 10.00
C LEU A 102 1.77 12.82 10.71
N TYR A 103 2.81 13.24 9.96
CA TYR A 103 4.06 13.70 10.56
C TYR A 103 3.87 14.89 11.48
N VAL A 104 3.16 15.94 11.02
CA VAL A 104 2.91 17.15 11.81
C VAL A 104 2.14 16.81 13.08
N TYR A 105 1.09 16.01 12.98
CA TYR A 105 0.26 15.70 14.13
C TYR A 105 0.96 14.81 15.14
N GLY A 106 1.81 13.89 14.68
CA GLY A 106 2.70 13.15 15.56
C GLY A 106 3.75 14.05 16.20
N TYR A 107 4.33 15.00 15.44
CA TYR A 107 5.32 15.96 15.96
C TYR A 107 4.74 16.89 17.04
N LEU A 108 3.49 17.34 16.85
CA LEU A 108 2.75 18.15 17.81
C LEU A 108 2.09 17.31 18.92
N ASN A 109 2.21 15.99 18.87
CA ASN A 109 1.61 15.04 19.81
C ASN A 109 0.06 15.18 19.95
N VAL A 110 -0.62 15.60 18.88
CA VAL A 110 -2.10 15.75 18.84
C VAL A 110 -2.80 14.53 18.22
N PHE A 111 -2.07 13.72 17.46
CA PHE A 111 -2.54 12.46 16.90
C PHE A 111 -1.37 11.49 16.76
N THR A 112 -1.27 10.57 17.72
CA THR A 112 -0.11 9.72 17.93
C THR A 112 -0.16 8.45 17.07
N LEU A 113 0.91 7.65 17.11
CA LEU A 113 0.92 6.33 16.47
C LEU A 113 -0.15 5.40 17.07
N ILE A 114 -0.38 5.47 18.39
CA ILE A 114 -1.43 4.71 19.07
C ILE A 114 -2.80 5.06 18.46
N ASP A 115 -3.09 6.35 18.34
CA ASP A 115 -4.35 6.83 17.75
C ASP A 115 -4.53 6.30 16.33
N PHE A 116 -3.46 6.34 15.52
CA PHE A 116 -3.52 5.87 14.14
C PHE A 116 -3.67 4.35 14.06
N ILE A 117 -3.00 3.57 14.91
CA ILE A 117 -3.20 2.12 15.00
C ILE A 117 -4.66 1.81 15.33
N ASP A 118 -5.32 2.59 16.18
CA ASP A 118 -6.75 2.40 16.47
C ASP A 118 -7.65 2.70 15.27
N VAL A 119 -7.27 3.63 14.39
CA VAL A 119 -7.93 3.80 13.08
C VAL A 119 -7.72 2.55 12.23
N ILE A 120 -6.48 2.08 12.10
CA ILE A 120 -6.13 0.90 11.32
C ILE A 120 -6.91 -0.33 11.77
N LYS A 121 -7.05 -0.56 13.08
CA LYS A 121 -7.85 -1.65 13.65
C LYS A 121 -9.31 -1.61 13.17
N LYS A 122 -9.93 -0.42 13.15
CA LYS A 122 -11.30 -0.25 12.63
C LYS A 122 -11.37 -0.57 11.15
N VAL A 123 -10.41 -0.10 10.36
CA VAL A 123 -10.38 -0.35 8.92
C VAL A 123 -10.16 -1.84 8.62
N VAL A 124 -9.26 -2.52 9.34
CA VAL A 124 -9.05 -3.98 9.24
C VAL A 124 -10.32 -4.75 9.59
N LEU A 125 -11.05 -4.34 10.64
CA LEU A 125 -12.31 -4.98 11.03
C LEU A 125 -13.37 -4.83 9.93
N VAL A 126 -13.56 -3.62 9.40
CA VAL A 126 -14.49 -3.36 8.30
C VAL A 126 -14.09 -4.18 7.06
N ALA A 127 -12.82 -4.14 6.67
CA ALA A 127 -12.30 -4.89 5.53
C ALA A 127 -12.55 -6.40 5.68
N PHE A 128 -12.34 -6.95 6.88
CA PHE A 128 -12.61 -8.34 7.18
C PHE A 128 -14.10 -8.68 7.05
N VAL A 129 -15.00 -7.89 7.64
CA VAL A 129 -16.46 -8.09 7.56
C VAL A 129 -16.92 -8.11 6.10
N PHE A 130 -16.52 -7.12 5.30
CA PHE A 130 -16.86 -7.09 3.88
C PHE A 130 -16.26 -8.28 3.13
N THR A 131 -15.02 -8.69 3.45
CA THR A 131 -14.41 -9.87 2.83
C THR A 131 -15.24 -11.13 3.06
N ILE A 132 -15.77 -11.33 4.29
CA ILE A 132 -16.68 -12.44 4.59
C ILE A 132 -18.00 -12.29 3.84
N MET A 133 -18.58 -11.09 3.78
CA MET A 133 -19.81 -10.85 3.02
C MET A 133 -19.64 -11.17 1.54
N PHE A 134 -18.59 -10.66 0.89
CA PHE A 134 -18.28 -10.95 -0.53
C PHE A 134 -18.00 -12.44 -0.76
N PHE A 135 -17.40 -13.13 0.21
CA PHE A 135 -17.19 -14.57 0.14
C PHE A 135 -18.51 -15.35 0.16
N ILE A 136 -19.38 -15.06 1.14
CA ILE A 136 -20.67 -15.75 1.32
C ILE A 136 -21.61 -15.48 0.14
N THR A 137 -21.62 -14.26 -0.38
CA THR A 137 -22.50 -13.84 -1.48
C THR A 137 -22.01 -14.29 -2.86
N GLY A 138 -20.82 -14.89 -2.97
CA GLY A 138 -20.26 -15.39 -4.23
C GLY A 138 -19.61 -14.32 -5.12
N TYR A 139 -19.74 -13.04 -4.78
CA TYR A 139 -19.15 -11.91 -5.51
C TYR A 139 -17.61 -11.94 -5.55
N ILE A 140 -16.94 -12.70 -4.68
CA ILE A 140 -15.49 -12.92 -4.78
C ILE A 140 -15.05 -13.50 -6.13
N LYS A 141 -15.94 -14.26 -6.82
CA LYS A 141 -15.61 -14.88 -8.11
C LYS A 141 -15.65 -13.88 -9.27
N THR A 142 -16.51 -12.87 -9.19
CA THR A 142 -16.79 -11.92 -10.27
C THR A 142 -16.12 -10.57 -10.06
N ASP A 143 -15.94 -10.18 -8.79
CA ASP A 143 -15.57 -8.82 -8.42
C ASP A 143 -14.27 -8.70 -7.63
N TYR A 144 -13.73 -7.50 -7.80
CA TYR A 144 -12.35 -7.16 -7.61
C TYR A 144 -12.13 -6.91 -6.11
N ASN A 145 -11.92 -7.94 -5.28
CA ASN A 145 -11.84 -7.73 -3.83
C ASN A 145 -10.61 -6.88 -3.39
N VAL A 146 -10.75 -5.54 -3.40
CA VAL A 146 -9.72 -4.52 -3.13
C VAL A 146 -9.18 -4.63 -1.69
N ALA A 147 -9.97 -5.18 -0.78
CA ALA A 147 -9.67 -5.19 0.65
C ALA A 147 -8.38 -5.93 1.02
N SER A 148 -7.95 -6.94 0.25
CA SER A 148 -6.74 -7.72 0.57
C SER A 148 -5.45 -6.91 0.48
N TYR A 149 -5.28 -6.09 -0.55
CA TYR A 149 -4.11 -5.21 -0.66
C TYR A 149 -4.16 -4.10 0.39
N LEU A 150 -5.34 -3.54 0.62
CA LEU A 150 -5.55 -2.55 1.67
C LEU A 150 -5.13 -3.10 3.05
N VAL A 151 -5.58 -4.30 3.40
CA VAL A 151 -5.22 -4.98 4.66
C VAL A 151 -3.73 -5.33 4.68
N LEU A 152 -3.16 -5.81 3.57
CA LEU A 152 -1.73 -6.05 3.43
C LEU A 152 -0.91 -4.79 3.69
N PHE A 153 -1.39 -3.62 3.25
CA PHE A 153 -0.70 -2.36 3.45
C PHE A 153 -0.69 -1.92 4.92
N MET A 154 -1.75 -2.25 5.64
CA MET A 154 -1.88 -1.97 7.07
C MET A 154 -1.14 -2.99 7.93
N TYR A 155 -0.90 -4.19 7.41
CA TYR A 155 -0.37 -5.31 8.16
C TYR A 155 0.94 -5.00 8.91
N PRO A 156 1.95 -4.33 8.31
CA PRO A 156 3.15 -3.93 9.05
C PRO A 156 2.82 -3.04 10.26
N LEU A 157 1.88 -2.09 10.17
CA LEU A 157 1.52 -1.24 11.31
C LEU A 157 0.94 -2.05 12.47
N VAL A 158 0.12 -3.06 12.17
CA VAL A 158 -0.48 -3.94 13.20
C VAL A 158 0.58 -4.84 13.85
N LEU A 159 1.63 -5.22 13.11
CA LEU A 159 2.77 -6.00 13.60
C LEU A 159 3.75 -5.21 14.49
N LEU A 160 3.66 -3.89 14.55
CA LEU A 160 4.66 -3.06 15.24
C LEU A 160 4.82 -3.47 16.72
N SER A 161 6.04 -3.91 17.04
CA SER A 161 6.30 -4.73 18.24
C SER A 161 6.27 -3.96 19.55
N THR A 162 6.43 -2.64 19.51
CA THR A 162 6.62 -1.79 20.69
C THR A 162 5.33 -1.37 21.37
N GLU A 163 4.19 -1.62 20.74
CA GLU A 163 2.87 -1.59 21.40
C GLU A 163 2.28 -2.98 21.62
N GLY A 164 3.14 -4.00 21.47
CA GLY A 164 2.85 -5.39 21.76
C GLY A 164 2.07 -6.08 20.64
N TYR A 165 2.77 -6.90 19.85
CA TYR A 165 2.16 -7.95 19.03
C TYR A 165 1.06 -8.72 19.78
N LYS A 166 1.24 -8.93 21.10
CA LYS A 166 0.23 -9.54 21.98
C LYS A 166 -1.10 -8.77 22.01
N ARG A 167 -1.06 -7.43 22.08
CA ARG A 167 -2.26 -6.56 22.12
C ARG A 167 -2.98 -6.55 20.78
N ASN A 168 -2.24 -6.66 19.69
CA ASN A 168 -2.77 -6.61 18.32
C ASN A 168 -2.99 -7.99 17.68
N LYS A 169 -2.75 -9.09 18.40
CA LYS A 169 -2.79 -10.46 17.85
C LYS A 169 -4.12 -10.78 17.17
N PHE A 170 -5.23 -10.33 17.75
CA PHE A 170 -6.56 -10.49 17.14
C PHE A 170 -6.62 -9.84 15.74
N PHE A 171 -6.16 -8.59 15.60
CA PHE A 171 -6.16 -7.89 14.32
C PHE A 171 -5.13 -8.42 13.33
N VAL A 172 -4.01 -8.97 13.80
CA VAL A 172 -3.05 -9.72 12.95
C VAL A 172 -3.74 -10.94 12.33
N VAL A 173 -4.48 -11.70 13.14
CA VAL A 173 -5.22 -12.89 12.66
C VAL A 173 -6.32 -12.48 11.69
N LEU A 174 -7.12 -11.44 12.01
CA LEU A 174 -8.12 -10.92 11.08
C LEU A 174 -7.50 -10.48 9.75
N SER A 175 -6.34 -9.80 9.81
CA SER A 175 -5.64 -9.35 8.60
C SER A 175 -5.18 -10.53 7.76
N ALA A 176 -4.61 -11.55 8.39
CA ALA A 176 -4.16 -12.77 7.71
C ALA A 176 -5.35 -13.51 7.07
N LEU A 177 -6.45 -13.70 7.80
CA LEU A 177 -7.65 -14.35 7.29
C LEU A 177 -8.26 -13.56 6.13
N ALA A 178 -8.38 -12.23 6.23
CA ALA A 178 -8.88 -11.40 5.15
C ALA A 178 -8.04 -11.60 3.86
N ILE A 179 -6.71 -11.56 3.97
CA ILE A 179 -5.82 -11.77 2.81
C ILE A 179 -6.02 -13.16 2.22
N LEU A 180 -6.04 -14.22 3.04
CA LEU A 180 -6.18 -15.60 2.57
C LEU A 180 -7.52 -15.88 1.92
N ILE A 181 -8.62 -15.36 2.48
CA ILE A 181 -9.98 -15.57 1.94
C ILE A 181 -10.13 -14.98 0.54
N THR A 182 -9.46 -13.88 0.23
CA THR A 182 -9.53 -13.26 -1.11
C THR A 182 -8.83 -14.05 -2.22
N LEU A 183 -7.96 -15.01 -1.87
CA LEU A 183 -7.16 -15.80 -2.80
C LEU A 183 -6.37 -14.97 -3.83
N LYS A 184 -6.04 -13.72 -3.49
CA LYS A 184 -5.17 -12.89 -4.34
C LYS A 184 -3.72 -13.34 -4.20
N ARG A 185 -3.26 -14.13 -5.18
CA ARG A 185 -1.89 -14.71 -5.26
C ARG A 185 -0.79 -13.70 -4.91
N GLY A 186 -0.81 -12.53 -5.55
CA GLY A 186 0.16 -11.46 -5.28
C GLY A 186 0.16 -11.01 -3.81
N ALA A 187 -1.01 -10.73 -3.25
CA ALA A 187 -1.16 -10.33 -1.85
C ALA A 187 -0.67 -11.42 -0.89
N MET A 188 -0.97 -12.70 -1.15
CA MET A 188 -0.50 -13.83 -0.34
C MET A 188 1.02 -14.00 -0.38
N ILE A 189 1.64 -13.87 -1.55
CA ILE A 189 3.10 -13.94 -1.70
C ILE A 189 3.78 -12.79 -0.95
N ALA A 190 3.30 -11.55 -1.13
CA ALA A 190 3.85 -10.40 -0.40
C ALA A 190 3.62 -10.50 1.11
N PHE A 191 2.48 -11.03 1.54
CA PHE A 191 2.21 -11.31 2.94
C PHE A 191 3.20 -12.33 3.51
N ALA A 192 3.42 -13.46 2.81
CA ALA A 192 4.32 -14.52 3.25
C ALA A 192 5.78 -14.05 3.30
N LEU A 193 6.27 -13.41 2.24
CA LEU A 193 7.65 -12.90 2.18
C LEU A 193 7.87 -11.73 3.15
N GLY A 194 6.90 -10.83 3.29
CA GLY A 194 6.93 -9.75 4.27
C GLY A 194 7.02 -10.28 5.70
N ASN A 195 6.27 -11.33 6.03
CA ASN A 195 6.36 -12.02 7.31
C ASN A 195 7.71 -12.72 7.51
N LEU A 196 8.16 -13.48 6.51
CA LEU A 196 9.44 -14.19 6.56
C LEU A 196 10.58 -13.21 6.89
N VAL A 197 10.63 -12.08 6.19
CA VAL A 197 11.64 -11.03 6.43
C VAL A 197 11.49 -10.40 7.81
N TYR A 198 10.27 -10.15 8.27
CA TYR A 198 10.01 -9.65 9.62
C TYR A 198 10.53 -10.62 10.70
N TYR A 199 10.22 -11.90 10.58
CA TYR A 199 10.65 -12.92 11.54
C TYR A 199 12.16 -13.14 11.50
N LEU A 200 12.76 -13.30 10.31
CA LEU A 200 14.22 -13.46 10.16
C LEU A 200 14.98 -12.23 10.68
N GLY A 201 14.49 -11.02 10.41
CA GLY A 201 15.07 -9.78 10.93
C GLY A 201 15.08 -9.70 12.45
N ASN A 202 14.07 -10.29 13.10
CA ASN A 202 13.95 -10.34 14.56
C ASN A 202 14.70 -11.50 15.19
N LEU A 203 14.86 -12.63 14.50
CA LEU A 203 15.62 -13.79 14.98
C LEU A 203 17.08 -13.45 15.26
N LYS A 204 17.69 -12.52 14.52
CA LYS A 204 19.06 -12.08 14.76
C LYS A 204 19.25 -11.33 16.08
N ASN A 205 18.18 -10.77 16.64
CA ASN A 205 18.26 -10.00 17.89
C ASN A 205 17.99 -10.85 19.14
N ASP A 206 17.14 -11.89 19.04
CA ASP A 206 16.78 -12.80 20.14
C ASP A 206 16.44 -14.19 19.58
N PHE A 207 17.45 -14.92 19.09
CA PHE A 207 17.26 -16.24 18.51
C PHE A 207 16.67 -17.18 19.57
N SER A 208 15.57 -17.83 19.22
CA SER A 208 14.96 -18.87 20.05
C SER A 208 14.40 -19.92 19.12
N PHE A 209 14.80 -21.17 19.32
CA PHE A 209 14.29 -22.31 18.55
C PHE A 209 12.77 -22.37 18.58
N LYS A 210 12.14 -22.00 19.70
CA LYS A 210 10.68 -21.90 19.83
C LYS A 210 10.07 -20.86 18.87
N LYS A 211 10.72 -19.70 18.70
CA LYS A 211 10.28 -18.66 17.76
C LYS A 211 10.44 -19.11 16.31
N LEU A 212 11.57 -19.76 15.98
CA LEU A 212 11.82 -20.34 14.66
C LEU A 212 10.78 -21.41 14.31
N ALA A 213 10.56 -22.37 15.22
CA ALA A 213 9.57 -23.44 15.06
C ALA A 213 8.15 -22.87 14.92
N THR A 214 7.79 -21.86 15.74
CA THR A 214 6.47 -21.19 15.60
C THR A 214 6.34 -20.51 14.24
N GLY A 215 7.38 -19.81 13.77
CA GLY A 215 7.38 -19.18 12.45
C GLY A 215 7.25 -20.20 11.31
N LEU A 216 7.96 -21.32 11.40
CA LEU A 216 7.86 -22.44 10.45
C LEU A 216 6.48 -23.09 10.49
N ILE A 217 5.90 -23.31 11.68
CA ILE A 217 4.54 -23.86 11.81
C ILE A 217 3.52 -22.92 11.18
N ILE A 218 3.62 -21.60 11.42
CA ILE A 218 2.74 -20.62 10.77
C ILE A 218 2.93 -20.66 9.25
N PHE A 219 4.17 -20.66 8.77
CA PHE A 219 4.47 -20.73 7.34
C PHE A 219 3.92 -22.01 6.69
N LEU A 220 4.12 -23.16 7.34
CA LEU A 220 3.58 -24.44 6.90
C LEU A 220 2.06 -24.45 6.96
N ALA A 221 1.44 -23.94 8.03
CA ALA A 221 -0.02 -23.85 8.13
C ALA A 221 -0.60 -22.98 7.01
N LEU A 222 0.00 -21.82 6.73
CA LEU A 222 -0.37 -20.97 5.60
C LEU A 222 -0.17 -21.70 4.26
N GLY A 223 0.93 -22.43 4.11
CA GLY A 223 1.23 -23.25 2.94
C GLY A 223 0.19 -24.36 2.73
N PHE A 224 -0.11 -25.14 3.77
CA PHE A 224 -1.09 -26.22 3.76
C PHE A 224 -2.51 -25.71 3.54
N THR A 225 -2.91 -24.61 4.18
CA THR A 225 -4.22 -23.98 3.92
C THR A 225 -4.29 -23.50 2.47
N GLY A 226 -3.22 -22.90 1.94
CA GLY A 226 -3.13 -22.52 0.53
C GLY A 226 -3.27 -23.73 -0.40
N LEU A 227 -2.54 -24.80 -0.14
CA LEU A 227 -2.61 -26.06 -0.89
C LEU A 227 -4.00 -26.71 -0.81
N TYR A 228 -4.62 -26.73 0.37
CA TYR A 228 -5.97 -27.27 0.57
C TYR A 228 -7.01 -26.48 -0.22
N ILE A 229 -6.91 -25.14 -0.24
CA ILE A 229 -7.83 -24.33 -1.04
C ILE A 229 -7.59 -24.53 -2.53
N ILE A 230 -6.33 -24.62 -2.95
CA ILE A 230 -5.94 -24.95 -4.33
C ILE A 230 -6.57 -26.28 -4.77
N GLU A 231 -6.45 -27.32 -3.94
CA GLU A 231 -6.95 -28.67 -4.21
C GLU A 231 -8.48 -28.71 -4.30
N ASN A 232 -9.18 -27.99 -3.41
CA ASN A 232 -10.65 -27.91 -3.43
C ASN A 232 -11.21 -26.96 -4.49
N GLN A 233 -10.35 -26.24 -5.21
CA GLN A 233 -10.71 -25.40 -6.34
C GLN A 233 -10.01 -25.86 -7.62
N LYS A 234 -9.70 -27.15 -7.73
CA LYS A 234 -8.89 -27.74 -8.80
C LYS A 234 -9.24 -27.24 -10.19
N ASP A 235 -10.52 -27.24 -10.57
CA ASP A 235 -10.96 -26.77 -11.89
C ASP A 235 -10.60 -25.28 -12.15
N THR A 236 -10.71 -24.42 -11.13
CA THR A 236 -10.36 -22.99 -11.22
C THR A 236 -8.86 -22.75 -11.09
N THR A 237 -8.15 -23.64 -10.38
CA THR A 237 -6.70 -23.58 -10.19
C THR A 237 -5.96 -24.04 -11.44
N GLU A 238 -6.35 -25.16 -12.04
CA GLU A 238 -5.72 -25.69 -13.26
C GLU A 238 -5.77 -24.66 -14.39
N GLU A 239 -6.91 -23.99 -14.60
CA GLU A 239 -7.02 -22.90 -15.56
C GLU A 239 -6.07 -21.73 -15.22
N ARG A 240 -5.98 -21.36 -13.94
CA ARG A 240 -5.18 -20.20 -13.46
C ARG A 240 -3.67 -20.45 -13.42
N PHE A 241 -3.22 -21.70 -13.45
CA PHE A 241 -1.80 -22.10 -13.41
C PHE A 241 -1.38 -22.93 -14.63
N SER A 242 -2.24 -23.04 -15.63
CA SER A 242 -1.92 -23.65 -16.93
C SER A 242 -0.73 -22.96 -17.59
N GLU A 243 -0.01 -23.70 -18.44
CA GLU A 243 1.11 -23.15 -19.24
C GLU A 243 0.66 -21.95 -20.09
N GLU A 244 -0.58 -21.98 -20.58
CA GLU A 244 -1.21 -20.87 -21.30
C GLU A 244 -1.24 -19.57 -20.49
N GLN A 245 -1.25 -19.62 -19.16
CA GLN A 245 -1.22 -18.40 -18.31
C GLN A 245 0.15 -17.73 -18.27
N PHE A 246 1.18 -18.33 -18.86
CA PHE A 246 2.54 -17.82 -18.96
C PHE A 246 2.96 -17.48 -20.39
N ASP A 247 2.11 -17.77 -21.38
CA ASP A 247 2.34 -17.46 -22.78
C ASP A 247 2.20 -15.94 -23.03
N PRO A 248 3.26 -15.25 -23.50
CA PRO A 248 3.21 -13.82 -23.82
C PRO A 248 2.22 -13.46 -24.92
N ASP A 249 1.94 -14.40 -25.83
CA ASP A 249 1.05 -14.20 -26.98
C ASP A 249 -0.42 -14.47 -26.60
N ASN A 250 -0.66 -15.10 -25.44
CA ASN A 250 -2.00 -15.29 -24.91
C ASN A 250 -2.50 -14.03 -24.19
N GLU A 251 -3.48 -13.34 -24.78
CA GLU A 251 -4.08 -12.14 -24.18
C GLU A 251 -4.76 -12.38 -22.82
N LYS A 252 -5.07 -13.63 -22.47
CA LYS A 252 -5.64 -14.01 -21.16
C LYS A 252 -4.56 -14.34 -20.12
N ALA A 253 -3.29 -14.48 -20.51
CA ALA A 253 -2.21 -14.86 -19.63
C ALA A 253 -1.99 -13.90 -18.46
N GLY A 254 -1.79 -14.46 -17.27
CA GLY A 254 -1.67 -13.71 -16.02
C GLY A 254 -2.90 -12.83 -15.74
N SER A 255 -4.11 -13.26 -16.11
CA SER A 255 -5.33 -12.44 -16.10
C SER A 255 -5.27 -11.23 -17.06
N GLY A 256 -4.64 -11.44 -18.21
CA GLY A 256 -4.36 -10.44 -19.25
C GLY A 256 -3.32 -9.39 -18.86
N ARG A 257 -2.47 -9.70 -17.87
CA ARG A 257 -1.37 -8.83 -17.44
C ARG A 257 -0.13 -9.04 -18.26
N VAL A 258 0.16 -10.27 -18.68
CA VAL A 258 1.38 -10.57 -19.46
C VAL A 258 1.33 -9.79 -20.77
N GLY A 259 0.33 -10.02 -21.62
CA GLY A 259 0.16 -9.25 -22.86
C GLY A 259 -0.02 -7.74 -22.66
N MET A 260 -0.53 -7.28 -21.51
CA MET A 260 -0.59 -5.84 -21.22
C MET A 260 0.80 -5.28 -20.91
N TYR A 261 1.59 -5.94 -20.06
CA TYR A 261 2.95 -5.51 -19.73
C TYR A 261 3.87 -5.57 -20.94
N THR A 262 3.74 -6.63 -21.76
CA THR A 262 4.45 -6.75 -23.04
C THR A 262 4.12 -5.58 -23.96
N ARG A 263 2.83 -5.29 -24.19
CA ARG A 263 2.42 -4.15 -25.05
C ARG A 263 2.92 -2.80 -24.53
N LEU A 264 2.81 -2.55 -23.22
CA LEU A 264 3.30 -1.30 -22.63
C LEU A 264 4.83 -1.20 -22.78
N TYR A 265 5.55 -2.29 -22.54
CA TYR A 265 7.00 -2.33 -22.68
C TYR A 265 7.44 -2.13 -24.13
N GLU A 266 6.86 -2.86 -25.08
CA GLU A 266 7.18 -2.75 -26.51
C GLU A 266 6.85 -1.37 -27.05
N ALA A 267 5.67 -0.83 -26.73
CA ALA A 267 5.29 0.51 -27.13
C ALA A 267 6.28 1.57 -26.61
N TRP A 268 6.78 1.42 -25.38
CA TRP A 268 7.85 2.28 -24.86
C TRP A 268 9.19 2.03 -25.53
N TYR A 269 9.58 0.77 -25.69
CA TYR A 269 10.89 0.36 -26.21
C TYR A 269 11.11 0.80 -27.66
N TYR A 270 10.09 0.66 -28.51
CA TYR A 270 10.15 1.05 -29.92
C TYR A 270 9.75 2.51 -30.18
N SER A 271 9.44 3.29 -29.14
CA SER A 271 9.16 4.73 -29.29
C SER A 271 10.42 5.58 -29.25
N ASP A 272 10.27 6.87 -29.52
CA ASP A 272 11.27 7.91 -29.27
C ASP A 272 11.18 8.52 -27.86
N ARG A 273 10.22 8.07 -27.04
CA ARG A 273 9.88 8.67 -25.74
C ARG A 273 10.49 7.95 -24.55
N HIS A 274 11.68 7.37 -24.67
CA HIS A 274 12.26 6.55 -23.59
C HIS A 274 12.40 7.30 -22.26
N PHE A 275 12.77 8.58 -22.31
CA PHE A 275 13.03 9.39 -21.12
C PHE A 275 11.77 9.88 -20.42
N ILE A 276 10.81 10.38 -21.19
CA ILE A 276 9.61 11.06 -20.68
C ILE A 276 8.34 10.19 -20.73
N GLY A 277 8.33 9.12 -21.51
CA GLY A 277 7.14 8.29 -21.70
C GLY A 277 5.99 9.02 -22.41
N PHE A 278 4.78 8.50 -22.25
CA PHE A 278 3.61 8.90 -23.02
C PHE A 278 2.57 9.77 -22.28
N GLY A 279 2.79 10.12 -21.02
CA GLY A 279 1.74 10.67 -20.14
C GLY A 279 0.85 9.60 -19.54
N ASN A 280 -0.22 9.92 -18.78
CA ASN A 280 -1.07 8.90 -18.16
C ASN A 280 -1.97 8.20 -19.19
N GLN A 281 -1.38 7.34 -20.01
CA GLN A 281 -2.02 6.67 -21.15
C GLN A 281 -1.89 5.14 -21.08
N GLU A 282 -1.30 4.57 -20.03
CA GLU A 282 -1.21 3.12 -19.84
C GLU A 282 -2.59 2.42 -19.97
N ASP A 283 -3.65 3.08 -19.50
CA ASP A 283 -5.02 2.55 -19.52
C ASP A 283 -5.69 2.61 -20.90
N SER A 284 -5.09 3.32 -21.88
CA SER A 284 -5.64 3.43 -23.25
C SER A 284 -5.30 2.25 -24.16
N HIS A 285 -4.47 1.31 -23.72
CA HIS A 285 -4.00 0.17 -24.51
C HIS A 285 -4.90 -1.08 -24.43
N ARG A 286 -6.15 -0.93 -23.97
CA ARG A 286 -7.15 -2.02 -24.01
C ARG A 286 -8.34 -1.66 -24.88
N HIS A 287 -8.76 -2.60 -25.72
CA HIS A 287 -10.01 -2.56 -26.47
C HIS A 287 -11.20 -2.84 -25.54
N ILE A 288 -12.22 -1.98 -25.65
CA ILE A 288 -13.65 -2.16 -25.36
C ILE A 288 -14.04 -2.75 -23.99
N GLY A 289 -14.61 -1.90 -23.11
CA GLY A 289 -15.68 -2.29 -22.18
C GLY A 289 -15.36 -2.31 -20.68
N ARG A 290 -14.14 -2.63 -20.24
CA ARG A 290 -13.78 -2.60 -18.81
C ARG A 290 -12.36 -2.05 -18.60
N ARG A 291 -12.26 -0.87 -18.00
CA ARG A 291 -10.99 -0.24 -17.61
C ARG A 291 -10.34 -1.05 -16.50
N THR A 292 -9.33 -1.82 -16.84
CA THR A 292 -8.45 -2.48 -15.89
C THR A 292 -7.15 -1.69 -15.84
N HIS A 293 -6.86 -1.06 -14.70
CA HIS A 293 -5.63 -0.30 -14.50
C HIS A 293 -4.40 -1.15 -14.85
N ALA A 294 -3.31 -0.54 -15.32
CA ALA A 294 -2.02 -1.23 -15.37
C ALA A 294 -1.67 -1.65 -13.94
N HIS A 295 -1.81 -2.94 -13.62
CA HIS A 295 -1.62 -3.47 -12.28
C HIS A 295 -0.13 -3.51 -11.92
N SER A 296 0.71 -2.58 -12.36
CA SER A 296 2.13 -2.57 -12.05
C SER A 296 2.60 -1.14 -12.11
N ASP A 297 3.06 -0.61 -10.97
CA ASP A 297 3.69 0.71 -10.96
C ASP A 297 4.98 0.70 -11.78
N ILE A 298 5.68 -0.43 -11.89
CA ILE A 298 6.91 -0.52 -12.69
C ILE A 298 6.58 -0.32 -14.18
N PHE A 299 5.72 -1.16 -14.76
CA PHE A 299 5.38 -1.04 -16.18
C PHE A 299 4.56 0.22 -16.49
N GLY A 300 3.64 0.60 -15.60
CA GLY A 300 2.85 1.82 -15.74
C GLY A 300 3.70 3.09 -15.69
N PHE A 301 4.63 3.21 -14.74
CA PHE A 301 5.52 4.38 -14.69
C PHE A 301 6.55 4.38 -15.81
N LEU A 302 7.06 3.22 -16.23
CA LEU A 302 7.95 3.15 -17.39
C LEU A 302 7.23 3.67 -18.65
N TYR A 303 6.01 3.21 -18.89
CA TYR A 303 5.23 3.64 -20.04
C TYR A 303 4.83 5.12 -19.94
N ASN A 304 4.22 5.54 -18.83
CA ASN A 304 3.70 6.90 -18.71
C ASN A 304 4.79 7.97 -18.58
N HIS A 305 5.87 7.67 -17.86
CA HIS A 305 6.84 8.65 -17.40
C HIS A 305 8.27 8.32 -17.82
N GLY A 306 8.48 7.26 -18.61
CA GLY A 306 9.78 6.83 -19.09
C GLY A 306 10.75 6.45 -17.97
N ILE A 307 12.04 6.64 -18.27
CA ILE A 307 13.13 6.46 -17.31
C ILE A 307 12.97 7.38 -16.09
N ILE A 308 12.37 8.57 -16.24
CA ILE A 308 12.13 9.50 -15.13
C ILE A 308 11.23 8.85 -14.08
N GLY A 309 10.14 8.20 -14.50
CA GLY A 309 9.23 7.49 -13.60
C GLY A 309 9.93 6.37 -12.82
N ILE A 310 10.69 5.52 -13.51
CA ILE A 310 11.45 4.44 -12.87
C ILE A 310 12.52 5.00 -11.92
N ALA A 311 13.21 6.06 -12.31
CA ALA A 311 14.20 6.72 -11.45
C ALA A 311 13.56 7.22 -10.15
N LEU A 312 12.35 7.78 -10.20
CA LEU A 312 11.61 8.18 -8.99
C LEU A 312 11.34 6.99 -8.06
N ILE A 313 10.91 5.84 -8.60
CA ILE A 313 10.67 4.62 -7.81
C ILE A 313 11.99 4.11 -7.18
N LEU A 314 13.07 4.03 -7.96
CA LEU A 314 14.38 3.58 -7.48
C LEU A 314 14.95 4.51 -6.39
N ILE A 315 14.86 5.83 -6.57
CA ILE A 315 15.26 6.81 -5.56
C ILE A 315 14.48 6.61 -4.26
N PHE A 316 13.18 6.30 -4.36
CA PHE A 316 12.36 5.99 -3.19
C PHE A 316 12.84 4.73 -2.47
N TYR A 317 13.07 3.65 -3.21
CA TYR A 317 13.60 2.39 -2.65
C TYR A 317 14.92 2.63 -1.91
N ILE A 318 15.84 3.36 -2.53
CA ILE A 318 17.12 3.74 -1.90
C ILE A 318 16.88 4.57 -0.63
N LYS A 319 15.93 5.50 -0.63
CA LYS A 319 15.58 6.30 0.57
C LYS A 319 14.99 5.45 1.69
N VAL A 320 14.12 4.48 1.39
CA VAL A 320 13.57 3.54 2.36
C VAL A 320 14.67 2.66 2.95
N ILE A 321 15.58 2.13 2.12
CA ILE A 321 16.74 1.35 2.59
C ILE A 321 17.67 2.19 3.48
N LYS A 322 18.01 3.41 3.06
CA LYS A 322 18.79 4.35 3.88
C LYS A 322 18.07 4.72 5.19
N PHE A 323 16.74 4.78 5.18
CA PHE A 323 15.94 5.00 6.38
C PHE A 323 15.98 3.79 7.30
N TYR A 324 15.85 2.56 6.79
CA TYR A 324 16.03 1.33 7.56
C TYR A 324 17.38 1.30 8.30
N PHE A 325 18.50 1.51 7.60
CA PHE A 325 19.81 1.49 8.23
C PHE A 325 19.98 2.60 9.27
N SER A 326 19.43 3.79 9.00
CA SER A 326 19.42 4.90 9.97
C SER A 326 18.58 4.59 11.21
N PHE A 327 17.40 3.97 11.04
CA PHE A 327 16.48 3.64 12.11
C PHE A 327 16.99 2.48 12.98
N ARG A 328 17.57 1.45 12.34
CA ARG A 328 18.12 0.26 13.00
C ARG A 328 19.20 0.58 14.04
N LYS A 329 19.95 1.68 13.86
CA LYS A 329 20.94 2.14 14.85
C LYS A 329 20.31 2.46 16.22
N TYR A 330 19.05 2.90 16.23
CA TYR A 330 18.34 3.34 17.43
C TYR A 330 17.31 2.32 17.92
N ASP A 331 16.67 1.58 17.01
CA ASP A 331 15.64 0.60 17.36
C ASP A 331 15.74 -0.65 16.48
N LYS A 332 16.63 -1.56 16.88
CA LYS A 332 16.85 -2.84 16.17
C LYS A 332 15.59 -3.69 16.12
N LYS A 333 14.81 -3.71 17.21
CA LYS A 333 13.61 -4.55 17.37
C LYS A 333 12.53 -4.20 16.36
N ASN A 334 12.27 -2.91 16.15
CA ASN A 334 11.24 -2.49 15.19
C ASN A 334 11.79 -2.31 13.78
N SER A 335 13.11 -2.26 13.57
CA SER A 335 13.69 -2.04 12.23
C SER A 335 13.26 -3.07 11.17
N SER A 336 13.02 -4.32 11.58
CA SER A 336 12.56 -5.41 10.69
C SER A 336 11.23 -5.10 10.00
N ILE A 337 10.42 -4.23 10.59
CA ILE A 337 9.14 -3.81 10.01
C ILE A 337 9.32 -2.98 8.74
N ILE A 338 10.41 -2.18 8.68
CA ILE A 338 10.72 -1.36 7.51
C ILE A 338 11.15 -2.27 6.36
N LEU A 339 11.87 -3.36 6.64
CA LEU A 339 12.23 -4.36 5.62
C LEU A 339 11.00 -5.14 5.14
N SER A 340 10.12 -5.53 6.06
CA SER A 340 8.84 -6.16 5.73
C SER A 340 8.01 -5.28 4.80
N LEU A 341 7.85 -4.01 5.17
CA LEU A 341 7.22 -2.98 4.33
C LEU A 341 7.94 -2.86 2.99
N PHE A 342 9.26 -2.77 2.96
CA PHE A 342 10.02 -2.65 1.71
C PHE A 342 9.80 -3.83 0.76
N VAL A 343 9.78 -5.06 1.27
CA VAL A 343 9.53 -6.25 0.44
C VAL A 343 8.11 -6.27 -0.09
N ILE A 344 7.12 -5.95 0.75
CA ILE A 344 5.73 -5.81 0.30
C ILE A 344 5.62 -4.74 -0.79
N LEU A 345 6.26 -3.58 -0.60
CA LEU A 345 6.28 -2.47 -1.55
C LEU A 345 6.79 -2.90 -2.92
N VAL A 346 7.98 -3.52 -2.94
CA VAL A 346 8.63 -3.96 -4.19
C VAL A 346 7.71 -4.93 -4.92
N LEU A 347 7.23 -5.96 -4.23
CA LEU A 347 6.37 -6.99 -4.81
C LEU A 347 5.07 -6.40 -5.36
N VAL A 348 4.36 -5.58 -4.58
CA VAL A 348 3.10 -4.95 -4.99
C VAL A 348 3.31 -4.04 -6.19
N ASN A 349 4.40 -3.28 -6.24
CA ASN A 349 4.70 -2.42 -7.38
C ASN A 349 4.93 -3.21 -8.68
N PHE A 350 5.38 -4.47 -8.60
CA PHE A 350 5.53 -5.32 -9.79
C PHE A 350 4.21 -5.87 -10.33
N TYR A 351 3.25 -6.24 -9.49
CA TYR A 351 2.05 -6.99 -9.94
C TYR A 351 0.69 -6.42 -9.55
N SER A 352 0.60 -5.38 -8.72
CA SER A 352 -0.67 -4.68 -8.45
C SER A 352 -0.63 -3.17 -8.68
N GLY A 353 0.49 -2.51 -8.40
CA GLY A 353 0.57 -1.05 -8.30
C GLY A 353 -0.07 -0.52 -7.01
N MET A 354 0.46 0.60 -6.53
CA MET A 354 0.06 1.24 -5.28
C MET A 354 0.21 2.76 -5.33
N PHE A 355 1.21 3.32 -6.02
CA PHE A 355 1.49 4.75 -5.97
C PHE A 355 0.35 5.64 -6.47
N LYS A 356 -0.52 5.10 -7.35
CA LYS A 356 -1.70 5.80 -7.88
C LYS A 356 -2.96 5.64 -7.02
N THR A 357 -2.90 4.85 -5.96
CA THR A 357 -4.05 4.60 -5.08
C THR A 357 -3.98 5.50 -3.85
N GLN A 358 -5.14 5.85 -3.31
CA GLN A 358 -5.23 6.57 -2.03
C GLN A 358 -4.77 5.69 -0.86
N ASP A 359 -4.87 4.37 -1.00
CA ASP A 359 -4.57 3.39 0.06
C ASP A 359 -3.08 3.37 0.41
N ALA A 360 -2.24 3.90 -0.47
CA ALA A 360 -0.83 4.18 -0.22
C ALA A 360 -0.62 5.00 1.07
N ILE A 361 -1.61 5.79 1.52
CA ILE A 361 -1.53 6.51 2.79
C ILE A 361 -1.35 5.56 3.98
N TYR A 362 -2.08 4.44 4.01
CA TYR A 362 -2.00 3.47 5.09
C TYR A 362 -0.64 2.79 5.12
N PHE A 363 -0.11 2.50 3.93
CA PHE A 363 1.20 1.91 3.78
C PHE A 363 2.32 2.85 4.23
N PHE A 364 2.33 4.08 3.72
CA PHE A 364 3.40 5.04 3.95
C PHE A 364 3.29 5.79 5.28
N ALA A 365 2.14 5.75 5.97
CA ALA A 365 1.96 6.32 7.29
C ALA A 365 2.94 5.77 8.34
N LEU A 366 3.52 4.58 8.13
CA LEU A 366 4.56 4.04 9.02
C LEU A 366 5.82 4.91 9.03
N LEU A 367 6.19 5.53 7.90
CA LEU A 367 7.42 6.31 7.77
C LEU A 367 7.49 7.53 8.71
N PRO A 368 6.49 8.43 8.77
CA PRO A 368 6.54 9.58 9.67
C PRO A 368 6.58 9.17 11.15
N TYR A 369 5.79 8.18 11.57
CA TYR A 369 5.78 7.74 12.97
C TYR A 369 7.09 7.05 13.39
N LEU A 370 7.70 6.23 12.52
CA LEU A 370 9.01 5.67 12.80
C LEU A 370 10.09 6.74 12.84
N GLN A 371 10.00 7.79 12.01
CA GLN A 371 10.94 8.90 12.10
C GLN A 371 10.82 9.59 13.47
N LEU A 372 9.61 9.94 13.90
CA LEU A 372 9.37 10.60 15.18
C LEU A 372 9.86 9.74 16.37
N ARG A 373 9.58 8.43 16.33
CA ARG A 373 10.08 7.48 17.33
C ARG A 373 11.60 7.47 17.42
N ARG A 374 12.29 7.40 16.27
CA ARG A 374 13.76 7.45 16.22
C ARG A 374 14.28 8.75 16.82
N ASP A 375 13.66 9.87 16.46
CA ASP A 375 14.08 11.18 16.93
C ASP A 375 13.88 11.32 18.46
N ALA A 376 12.80 10.75 19.01
CA ALA A 376 12.56 10.68 20.46
C ALA A 376 13.60 9.80 21.20
N ILE A 377 13.90 8.59 20.69
CA ILE A 377 14.94 7.70 21.27
C ILE A 377 16.31 8.39 21.24
N LYS A 378 16.62 9.07 20.13
CA LYS A 378 17.88 9.83 19.99
C LYS A 378 17.96 10.92 21.05
N GLN A 379 16.87 11.66 21.30
CA GLN A 379 16.86 12.71 22.32
C GLN A 379 17.03 12.17 23.75
N SER A 380 16.39 11.05 24.09
CA SER A 380 16.54 10.47 25.44
C SER A 380 17.95 9.99 25.72
N THR A 381 18.62 9.37 24.74
CA THR A 381 20.01 8.90 24.89
C THR A 381 21.02 10.04 25.09
N TYR A 382 20.80 11.21 24.48
CA TYR A 382 21.68 12.37 24.74
C TYR A 382 21.52 12.95 26.15
N ILE A 383 20.34 12.83 26.76
CA ILE A 383 20.09 13.34 28.11
C ILE A 383 20.85 12.47 29.13
N ASP A 384 20.78 11.14 28.96
CA ASP A 384 21.42 10.17 29.87
C ASP A 384 22.96 10.20 29.83
N GLU A 385 23.60 10.65 28.73
CA GLU A 385 25.06 10.80 28.64
C GLU A 385 25.59 12.13 29.22
N SER A 386 24.69 13.05 29.58
CA SER A 386 25.02 14.39 30.10
C SER A 386 24.75 14.58 31.60
N ALA A 387 24.19 13.56 32.25
CA ALA A 387 24.00 13.44 33.69
C ALA A 387 25.04 12.49 34.28
#